data_AF-A0A3A5HGN2-F1
#
_entry.id   AF-A0A3A5HGN2-F1
#
_cell.length_a   1.000
_cell.length_b   1.000
_cell.length_c   1.000
_cell.angle_alpha   90.00
_cell.angle_beta   90.00
_cell.angle_gamma   90.00
#
_symmetry.space_group_name_H-M   'P 1'
#
loop_
_entity.id
_entity.type
_entity.pdbx_description
1 polymer ?
#
loop_
_entity_poly.entity_id
_entity_poly.type
_entity_poly.pdbx_seq_one_letter_code
_entity_poly.pdbx_strand_id
1 'polypeptide(L)'
;MWLPANQPIETIQGNLNTSTFPHAGYIRILNPDDESVLFISQKLIIGAWTMDIVSFNEYYENHSMKRFKISSESKIEVYEVDKNFFNTLIELNEECKLSLPVDLDLLANDNEILDISSREEILSKYRIREPSEDDLESLLSNYKFQED
;
A
#
# COMPACT_ATOMS: atom_id res chain seq x y z
N MET A 1 -8.45 -16.35 -6.18
CA MET A 1 -9.16 -15.05 -6.23
C MET A 1 -10.33 -15.09 -7.23
N TRP A 2 -11.47 -14.50 -6.89
CA TRP A 2 -12.62 -14.31 -7.79
C TRP A 2 -12.82 -12.82 -8.12
N LEU A 3 -12.78 -12.48 -9.41
CA LEU A 3 -13.01 -11.13 -9.92
C LEU A 3 -14.05 -11.14 -11.05
N PRO A 4 -14.89 -10.10 -11.15
CA PRO A 4 -15.89 -9.97 -12.21
C PRO A 4 -15.22 -9.66 -13.55
N ALA A 5 -15.69 -10.28 -14.63
CA ALA A 5 -15.22 -10.04 -16.00
C ALA A 5 -15.79 -8.75 -16.62
N ASN A 6 -15.70 -7.64 -15.90
CA ASN A 6 -16.11 -6.33 -16.41
C ASN A 6 -15.01 -5.72 -17.29
N GLN A 7 -15.35 -4.71 -18.08
CA GLN A 7 -14.36 -3.87 -18.74
C GLN A 7 -13.81 -2.85 -17.74
N PRO A 8 -12.50 -2.55 -17.78
CA PRO A 8 -11.94 -1.50 -16.94
C PRO A 8 -12.51 -0.15 -17.36
N ILE A 9 -12.75 0.72 -16.38
CA ILE A 9 -13.16 2.11 -16.63
C ILE A 9 -12.01 2.92 -17.21
N GLU A 10 -10.78 2.56 -16.84
CA GLU A 10 -9.56 3.21 -17.29
C GLU A 10 -8.43 2.19 -17.41
N THR A 11 -7.57 2.36 -18.41
CA THR A 11 -6.34 1.59 -18.55
C THR A 11 -5.18 2.55 -18.72
N ILE A 12 -4.21 2.46 -17.80
CA ILE A 12 -3.07 3.34 -17.70
C ILE A 12 -1.81 2.50 -17.91
N GLN A 13 -0.80 3.08 -18.54
CA GLN A 13 0.51 2.47 -18.67
C GLN A 13 1.50 3.20 -17.75
N GLY A 14 2.18 2.45 -16.89
CA GLY A 14 3.17 3.00 -15.96
C GLY A 14 2.54 3.64 -14.72
N ASN A 15 2.89 4.89 -14.44
CA ASN A 15 2.62 5.54 -13.15
C ASN A 15 1.12 5.68 -12.82
N LEU A 16 0.75 5.25 -11.61
CA LEU A 16 -0.58 5.38 -11.05
C LEU A 16 -0.71 6.72 -10.33
N ASN A 17 -1.62 7.58 -10.79
CA ASN A 17 -1.96 8.82 -10.09
C ASN A 17 -3.18 8.58 -9.20
N THR A 18 -3.17 9.12 -7.99
CA THR A 18 -4.26 8.90 -7.03
C THR A 18 -5.58 9.56 -7.42
N SER A 19 -5.55 10.44 -8.43
CA SER A 19 -6.75 10.97 -9.10
C SER A 19 -7.56 9.92 -9.87
N THR A 20 -6.96 8.80 -10.27
CA THR A 20 -7.62 7.76 -11.07
C THR A 20 -8.23 6.65 -10.21
N PHE A 21 -8.31 6.86 -8.88
CA PHE A 21 -8.87 5.85 -7.98
C PHE A 21 -10.38 5.79 -7.98
N PRO A 22 -10.96 4.57 -8.03
CA PRO A 22 -12.39 4.40 -7.94
C PRO A 22 -12.86 4.68 -6.51
N HIS A 23 -14.11 5.12 -6.36
CA HIS A 23 -14.68 5.33 -5.04
C HIS A 23 -14.91 4.00 -4.30
N ALA A 24 -15.35 2.98 -5.02
CA ALA A 24 -15.40 1.59 -4.59
C ALA A 24 -15.07 0.70 -5.79
N GLY A 25 -14.07 -0.17 -5.66
CA GLY A 25 -13.50 -0.79 -6.83
C GLY A 25 -12.26 -1.62 -6.57
N TYR A 26 -11.64 -2.06 -7.64
CA TYR A 26 -10.33 -2.69 -7.56
C TYR A 26 -9.44 -2.21 -8.70
N ILE A 27 -8.15 -2.27 -8.47
CA ILE A 27 -7.12 -1.90 -9.44
C ILE A 27 -6.32 -3.15 -9.69
N ARG A 28 -6.22 -3.54 -10.95
CA ARG A 28 -5.41 -4.66 -11.40
C ARG A 28 -4.17 -4.14 -12.07
N ILE A 29 -3.03 -4.68 -11.70
CA ILE A 29 -1.72 -4.21 -12.12
C ILE A 29 -0.99 -5.42 -12.67
N LEU A 30 -0.67 -5.35 -13.95
CA LEU A 30 -0.05 -6.41 -14.72
C LEU A 30 1.39 -6.00 -14.99
N ASN A 31 2.30 -6.68 -14.32
CA ASN A 31 3.73 -6.63 -14.57
C ASN A 31 4.15 -7.84 -15.41
N PRO A 32 5.38 -7.84 -15.96
CA PRO A 32 5.91 -9.01 -16.66
C PRO A 32 5.99 -10.27 -15.79
N ASP A 33 6.34 -10.10 -14.50
CA ASP A 33 6.62 -11.21 -13.59
C ASP A 33 5.52 -11.44 -12.53
N ASP A 34 4.64 -10.47 -12.33
CA ASP A 34 3.57 -10.55 -11.34
C ASP A 34 2.26 -9.91 -11.81
N GLU A 35 1.18 -10.37 -11.20
CA GLU A 35 -0.14 -9.77 -11.28
C GLU A 35 -0.56 -9.36 -9.88
N SER A 36 -0.90 -8.09 -9.68
CA SER A 36 -1.36 -7.57 -8.39
C SER A 36 -2.77 -6.98 -8.51
N VAL A 37 -3.58 -7.18 -7.47
CA VAL A 37 -4.92 -6.63 -7.34
C VAL A 37 -5.04 -5.91 -6.01
N LEU A 38 -5.44 -4.65 -6.07
CA LEU A 38 -5.70 -3.82 -4.90
C LEU A 38 -7.18 -3.50 -4.82
N PHE A 39 -7.80 -3.78 -3.68
CA PHE A 39 -9.18 -3.46 -3.42
C PHE A 39 -9.30 -2.09 -2.75
N ILE A 40 -10.06 -1.19 -3.38
CA ILE A 40 -10.16 0.22 -2.99
C ILE A 40 -11.55 0.55 -2.49
N SER A 41 -11.62 1.20 -1.34
CA SER A 41 -12.85 1.78 -0.81
C SER A 41 -12.56 3.14 -0.20
N GLN A 42 -13.32 4.16 -0.59
CA GLN A 42 -13.14 5.53 -0.08
C GLN A 42 -11.70 6.05 -0.23
N LYS A 43 -11.04 5.69 -1.36
CA LYS A 43 -9.63 5.97 -1.66
C LYS A 43 -8.59 5.27 -0.78
N LEU A 44 -9.00 4.32 0.07
CA LEU A 44 -8.11 3.50 0.87
C LEU A 44 -8.00 2.10 0.27
N ILE A 45 -6.82 1.51 0.32
CA ILE A 45 -6.67 0.06 0.08
C ILE A 45 -7.22 -0.65 1.30
N ILE A 46 -8.19 -1.52 1.08
CA ILE A 46 -8.76 -2.38 2.13
C ILE A 46 -8.38 -3.86 1.96
N GLY A 47 -7.79 -4.22 0.82
CA GLY A 47 -7.35 -5.56 0.54
C GLY A 47 -6.32 -5.61 -0.59
N ALA A 48 -5.47 -6.62 -0.58
CA ALA A 48 -4.42 -6.78 -1.58
C ALA A 48 -4.16 -8.25 -1.87
N TRP A 49 -3.83 -8.52 -3.13
CA TRP A 49 -3.41 -9.82 -3.62
C TRP A 49 -2.35 -9.66 -4.71
N THR A 50 -1.41 -10.59 -4.74
CA THR A 50 -0.37 -10.65 -5.77
C THR A 50 -0.10 -12.10 -6.13
N MET A 51 -0.03 -12.40 -7.41
CA MET A 51 0.42 -13.68 -7.93
C MET A 51 1.70 -13.50 -8.71
N ASP A 52 2.70 -14.31 -8.36
CA ASP A 52 3.91 -14.46 -9.16
C ASP A 52 3.60 -15.37 -10.36
N ILE A 53 3.79 -14.86 -11.58
CA ILE A 53 3.37 -15.55 -12.82
C ILE A 53 4.29 -16.74 -13.11
N VAL A 54 5.55 -16.70 -12.67
CA VAL A 54 6.54 -17.75 -12.95
C VAL A 54 6.34 -18.93 -12.02
N SER A 55 6.16 -18.67 -10.73
CA SER A 55 6.03 -19.69 -9.70
C SER A 55 4.59 -20.05 -9.36
N PHE A 56 3.62 -19.29 -9.88
CA PHE A 56 2.19 -19.40 -9.54
C PHE A 56 1.91 -19.30 -8.04
N ASN A 57 2.81 -18.67 -7.29
CA ASN A 57 2.60 -18.44 -5.86
C ASN A 57 1.70 -17.23 -5.66
N GLU A 58 0.61 -17.45 -4.93
CA GLU A 58 -0.30 -16.39 -4.50
C GLU A 58 0.11 -15.84 -3.12
N TYR A 59 0.04 -14.53 -2.99
CA TYR A 59 0.29 -13.77 -1.77
C TYR A 59 -0.90 -12.87 -1.49
N TYR A 60 -1.22 -12.71 -0.21
CA TYR A 60 -2.41 -11.99 0.23
C TYR A 60 -2.04 -10.93 1.28
N GLU A 61 -2.97 -10.02 1.55
CA GLU A 61 -2.89 -9.01 2.60
C GLU A 61 -1.56 -8.21 2.57
N ASN A 62 -0.91 -8.07 3.74
CA ASN A 62 0.36 -7.39 3.91
C ASN A 62 1.51 -8.04 3.14
N HIS A 63 1.44 -9.34 2.83
CA HIS A 63 2.46 -10.00 2.03
C HIS A 63 2.39 -9.57 0.56
N SER A 64 1.17 -9.42 0.03
CA SER A 64 0.96 -8.81 -1.29
C SER A 64 1.42 -7.36 -1.29
N MET A 65 1.02 -6.57 -0.28
CA MET A 65 1.42 -5.15 -0.17
C MET A 65 2.94 -4.94 -0.16
N LYS A 66 3.72 -5.86 0.41
CA LYS A 66 5.19 -5.78 0.40
C LYS A 66 5.83 -6.09 -0.96
N ARG A 67 5.12 -6.85 -1.81
CA ARG A 67 5.56 -7.25 -3.14
C ARG A 67 5.05 -6.33 -4.23
N PHE A 68 3.99 -5.60 -3.93
CA PHE A 68 3.40 -4.59 -4.77
C PHE A 68 4.45 -3.64 -5.34
N LYS A 69 4.56 -3.62 -6.67
CA LYS A 69 5.43 -2.71 -7.42
C LYS A 69 4.75 -2.27 -8.69
N ILE A 70 4.92 -1.00 -9.03
CA ILE A 70 4.53 -0.46 -10.32
C ILE A 70 5.81 -0.09 -11.06
N SER A 71 6.00 -0.72 -12.22
CA SER A 71 7.04 -0.39 -13.18
C SER A 71 6.49 0.55 -14.27
N SER A 72 7.37 1.21 -15.02
CA SER A 72 6.98 2.01 -16.18
C SER A 72 6.29 1.19 -17.28
N GLU A 73 6.52 -0.12 -17.29
CA GLU A 73 5.94 -1.07 -18.26
C GLU A 73 4.65 -1.70 -17.76
N SER A 74 4.25 -1.45 -16.51
CA SER A 74 3.03 -1.99 -15.93
C SER A 74 1.82 -1.54 -16.71
N LYS A 75 0.91 -2.48 -16.98
CA LYS A 75 -0.45 -2.16 -17.40
C LYS A 75 -1.35 -2.12 -16.17
N ILE A 76 -1.96 -0.97 -15.94
CA ILE A 76 -2.85 -0.74 -14.81
C ILE A 76 -4.27 -0.65 -15.35
N GLU A 77 -5.16 -1.46 -14.80
CA GLU A 77 -6.58 -1.53 -15.15
C GLU A 77 -7.40 -1.13 -13.92
N VAL A 78 -8.18 -0.07 -14.04
CA VAL A 78 -9.03 0.44 -12.96
C VAL A 78 -10.45 -0.06 -13.16
N TYR A 79 -11.04 -0.62 -12.11
CA TYR A 79 -12.40 -1.11 -12.11
C TYR A 79 -13.21 -0.43 -11.02
N GLU A 80 -14.28 0.23 -11.41
CA GLU A 80 -15.28 0.76 -10.49
C GLU A 80 -16.49 -0.17 -10.46
N VAL A 81 -16.96 -0.45 -9.25
CA VAL A 81 -18.13 -1.31 -9.02
C VAL A 81 -19.08 -0.66 -8.02
N ASP A 82 -20.35 -1.05 -8.07
CA ASP A 82 -21.30 -0.58 -7.07
C ASP A 82 -20.92 -1.08 -5.67
N LYS A 83 -21.27 -0.30 -4.66
CA LYS A 83 -20.89 -0.57 -3.26
C LYS A 83 -21.37 -1.92 -2.75
N ASN A 84 -22.57 -2.35 -3.14
CA ASN A 84 -23.13 -3.61 -2.64
C ASN A 84 -22.36 -4.79 -3.24
N PHE A 85 -22.11 -4.75 -4.54
CA PHE A 85 -21.33 -5.76 -5.23
C PHE A 85 -19.87 -5.78 -4.79
N PHE A 86 -19.28 -4.60 -4.55
CA PHE A 86 -17.95 -4.49 -3.97
C PHE A 86 -17.85 -5.22 -2.61
N ASN A 87 -18.82 -5.00 -1.72
CA ASN A 87 -18.85 -5.68 -0.43
C ASN A 87 -18.93 -7.21 -0.61
N THR A 88 -19.80 -7.71 -1.50
CA THR A 88 -19.87 -9.14 -1.81
C THR A 88 -18.53 -9.66 -2.33
N LEU A 89 -17.88 -8.92 -3.23
CA LEU A 89 -16.59 -9.29 -3.80
C LEU A 89 -15.49 -9.36 -2.73
N ILE A 90 -15.52 -8.46 -1.74
CA ILE A 90 -14.61 -8.45 -0.60
C ILE A 90 -14.91 -9.58 0.38
N GLU A 91 -16.17 -9.95 0.58
CA GLU A 91 -16.55 -11.13 1.36
C GLU A 91 -16.11 -12.44 0.69
N LEU A 92 -16.17 -12.52 -0.65
CA LEU A 92 -15.74 -13.68 -1.41
C LEU A 92 -14.21 -13.85 -1.46
N ASN A 93 -13.44 -12.78 -1.21
CA ASN A 93 -11.98 -12.77 -1.20
C ASN A 93 -11.47 -12.33 0.19
N GLU A 94 -12.02 -12.92 1.25
CA GLU A 94 -11.72 -12.54 2.64
C GLU A 94 -10.24 -12.62 2.98
N GLU A 95 -9.53 -13.59 2.40
CA GLU A 95 -8.09 -13.78 2.54
C GLU A 95 -7.27 -12.58 2.08
N CYS A 96 -7.83 -11.68 1.27
CA CYS A 96 -7.12 -10.51 0.77
C CYS A 96 -7.24 -9.30 1.70
N LYS A 97 -8.15 -9.32 2.68
CA LYS A 97 -8.49 -8.14 3.49
C LYS A 97 -7.31 -7.72 4.37
N LEU A 98 -6.98 -6.44 4.34
CA LEU A 98 -5.97 -5.88 5.24
C LEU A 98 -6.55 -5.71 6.64
N SER A 99 -5.73 -5.95 7.66
CA SER A 99 -6.11 -5.70 9.05
C SER A 99 -6.36 -4.21 9.33
N LEU A 100 -5.69 -3.33 8.58
CA LEU A 100 -5.87 -1.89 8.61
C LEU A 100 -5.87 -1.35 7.17
N PRO A 101 -6.83 -0.49 6.79
CA PRO A 101 -6.81 0.18 5.51
C PRO A 101 -5.54 1.03 5.34
N VAL A 102 -4.97 1.03 4.15
CA VAL A 102 -3.72 1.74 3.83
C VAL A 102 -4.00 2.83 2.82
N ASP A 103 -3.48 4.02 3.07
CA ASP A 103 -3.53 5.11 2.12
C ASP A 103 -2.50 4.89 1.00
N LEU A 104 -2.94 4.94 -0.25
CA LEU A 104 -2.08 4.72 -1.41
C LEU A 104 -1.12 5.88 -1.67
N ASP A 105 -1.43 7.09 -1.18
CA ASP A 105 -0.50 8.23 -1.24
C ASP A 105 0.82 7.91 -0.49
N LEU A 106 0.79 6.98 0.47
CA LEU A 106 2.00 6.52 1.16
C LEU A 106 2.83 5.56 0.30
N LEU A 107 2.20 4.79 -0.59
CA LEU A 107 2.85 3.75 -1.40
C LEU A 107 3.34 4.27 -2.75
N ALA A 108 2.65 5.25 -3.33
CA ALA A 108 3.09 5.91 -4.56
C ALA A 108 4.42 6.66 -4.36
N ASN A 109 4.66 7.16 -3.13
CA ASN A 109 5.91 7.82 -2.75
C ASN A 109 7.08 6.85 -2.54
N ASP A 110 6.84 5.55 -2.37
CA ASP A 110 7.90 4.53 -2.25
C ASP A 110 8.42 4.05 -3.62
N ASN A 111 7.70 4.37 -4.72
CA ASN A 111 8.12 4.06 -6.10
C ASN A 111 9.12 5.09 -6.67
N GLU A 112 9.31 6.25 -6.01
CA GLU A 112 10.63 6.85 -6.03
C GLU A 112 11.49 5.94 -5.17
N ILE A 113 12.24 5.06 -5.83
CA ILE A 113 13.46 4.49 -5.28
C ILE A 113 14.27 5.69 -4.81
N LEU A 114 14.10 6.05 -3.54
CA LEU A 114 15.11 6.72 -2.76
C LEU A 114 16.27 5.74 -2.81
N ASP A 115 17.10 5.93 -3.84
CA ASP A 115 18.51 5.65 -3.84
C ASP A 115 18.96 5.75 -2.39
N ILE A 116 19.49 4.64 -1.87
CA ILE A 116 19.71 4.33 -0.46
C ILE A 116 20.30 5.57 0.21
N SER A 117 19.42 6.45 0.63
CA SER A 117 19.73 7.77 1.11
C SER A 117 20.01 7.48 2.55
N SER A 118 21.32 7.41 2.82
CA SER A 118 21.97 7.14 4.10
C SER A 118 21.01 7.42 5.26
N ARG A 119 20.79 6.44 6.14
CA ARG A 119 19.91 6.46 7.32
C ARG A 119 19.71 7.85 7.95
N GLU A 120 20.76 8.66 7.99
CA GLU A 120 20.81 10.06 8.39
C GLU A 120 19.78 10.97 7.69
N GLU A 121 19.56 10.84 6.39
CA GLU A 121 18.59 11.64 5.62
C GLU A 121 17.15 11.31 6.02
N ILE A 122 16.82 10.02 6.18
CA ILE A 122 15.49 9.59 6.64
C ILE A 122 15.23 10.09 8.06
N LEU A 123 16.22 9.93 8.95
CA LEU A 123 16.15 10.42 10.33
C LEU A 123 15.95 11.95 10.36
N SER A 124 16.65 12.70 9.49
CA SER A 124 16.50 14.15 9.39
C SER A 124 15.10 14.58 8.89
N LYS A 125 14.55 13.88 7.87
CA LYS A 125 13.24 14.19 7.28
C LYS A 125 12.12 14.08 8.30
N TYR A 126 12.16 13.04 9.12
CA TYR A 126 11.18 12.81 10.19
C TYR A 126 11.55 13.48 11.51
N ARG A 127 12.62 14.29 11.55
CA ARG A 127 13.17 14.94 12.75
C ARG A 127 13.46 13.97 13.88
N ILE A 128 13.73 12.71 13.56
CA ILE A 128 14.13 11.67 14.49
C ILE A 128 15.63 11.86 14.72
N ARG A 129 15.98 12.50 15.83
CA ARG A 129 17.37 12.59 16.28
C ARG A 129 17.65 11.49 17.29
N GLU A 130 18.88 10.99 17.33
CA GLU A 130 19.32 10.20 18.48
C GLU A 130 19.24 11.10 19.73
N PRO A 131 18.68 10.61 20.85
CA PRO A 131 18.59 11.38 22.09
C PRO A 131 20.00 11.79 22.53
N SER A 132 20.19 13.07 22.86
CA SER A 132 21.44 13.52 23.48
C SER A 132 21.51 13.07 24.94
N GLU A 133 22.70 13.09 25.54
CA GLU A 133 22.86 12.87 26.99
C GLU A 133 22.01 13.87 27.80
N ASP A 134 21.87 15.11 27.32
CA ASP A 134 21.00 16.13 27.94
C ASP A 134 19.52 15.76 27.87
N ASP A 135 19.06 15.16 26.75
CA ASP A 135 17.68 14.68 26.60
C ASP A 135 17.41 13.53 27.60
N LEU A 136 18.41 12.67 27.86
CA LEU A 136 18.34 11.59 28.86
C LEU A 136 18.37 12.14 30.29
N GLU A 137 19.23 13.11 30.60
CA GLU A 137 19.26 13.76 31.92
C GLU A 137 17.95 14.50 32.22
N SER A 138 17.38 15.17 31.23
CA SER A 138 16.07 15.81 31.33
C SER A 138 14.96 14.80 31.61
N LEU A 139 14.93 13.67 30.91
CA LEU A 139 13.97 12.59 31.18
C LEU A 139 14.13 12.00 32.60
N LEU A 140 15.37 11.74 33.03
CA LEU A 140 15.66 11.23 34.37
C LEU A 140 15.29 12.22 35.48
N SER A 141 15.53 13.52 35.25
CA SER A 141 15.14 14.56 36.19
C SER A 141 13.62 14.65 36.31
N ASN A 142 12.89 14.66 35.20
CA ASN A 142 11.43 14.67 35.19
C ASN A 142 10.82 13.44 35.88
N TYR A 143 11.46 12.27 35.75
CA TYR A 143 11.02 11.07 36.44
C TYR A 143 11.21 11.17 37.97
N LYS A 144 12.34 11.72 38.42
CA LYS A 144 12.60 11.94 39.86
C LYS A 144 11.67 12.99 40.49
N PHE A 145 11.22 13.98 39.72
CA PHE A 145 10.28 15.00 40.21
C PHE A 145 8.81 14.56 40.25
N GLN A 146 8.48 13.36 39.76
CA GLN A 146 7.11 12.79 39.85
C GLN A 146 6.91 11.87 41.06
N GLU A 147 7.95 11.57 41.83
CA GLU A 147 7.88 10.75 43.05
C GLU A 147 7.79 11.56 44.38
N ASP A 148 7.70 12.90 44.30
CA ASP A 148 7.37 13.80 45.43
C ASP A 148 5.94 14.38 45.28
#